data_AF-A0A9D7RDU9-F1
#
_entry.id   AF-A0A9D7RDU9-F1
#
_cell.length_a   1.000
_cell.length_b   1.000
_cell.length_c   1.000
_cell.angle_alpha   90.00
_cell.angle_beta   90.00
_cell.angle_gamma   90.00
#
_symmetry.space_group_name_H-M   'P 1'
#
loop_
_entity.id
_entity.type
_entity.pdbx_description
1 polymer ?
#
loop_
_entity_poly.entity_id
_entity_poly.type
_entity_poly.pdbx_seq_one_letter_code
_entity_poly.pdbx_strand_id
1 'polypeptide(L)'
;MEWTLSCATANNTSPVTDYVGSNADRGLSINLFEPNTDHAAGDQVGKVSLGDIDISDDGRYLYIVNLYDRHLYKIDLQDPLDPQVPTSNEVERFEIPDLGTISNTDGDGEHRPWGLKFYRGKLYVGVILSGQDANGHRVSSITANGNGADLRGYVVVFDHITEAFSGTPAIDFDFNYGRERPWIP
;
A
#
# COMPACT_ATOMS: atom_id res chain seq x y z
N MET A 1 -0.45 -2.23 -47.41
CA MET A 1 -1.41 -2.62 -46.36
C MET A 1 -0.60 -2.68 -45.08
N GLU A 2 -0.49 -1.55 -44.40
CA GLU A 2 0.23 -1.45 -43.13
C GLU A 2 -0.64 -2.07 -42.04
N TRP A 3 -0.10 -3.05 -41.34
CA TRP A 3 -0.69 -3.59 -40.12
C TRP A 3 -0.24 -2.68 -38.97
N THR A 4 -1.07 -1.70 -38.61
CA THR A 4 -0.89 -1.02 -37.33
C THR A 4 -1.29 -1.97 -36.22
N LEU A 5 -0.31 -2.58 -35.56
CA LEU A 5 -0.51 -3.24 -34.27
C LEU A 5 -0.92 -2.17 -33.26
N SER A 6 -2.22 -2.04 -32.99
CA SER A 6 -2.67 -1.34 -31.79
C SER A 6 -2.31 -2.22 -30.60
N CYS A 7 -1.11 -2.02 -30.03
CA CYS A 7 -0.88 -2.41 -28.66
C CYS A 7 -1.90 -1.64 -27.82
N ALA A 8 -2.83 -2.34 -27.16
CA ALA A 8 -3.63 -1.69 -26.13
C ALA A 8 -2.63 -1.09 -25.15
N THR A 9 -2.61 0.23 -25.04
CA THR A 9 -1.88 0.91 -23.99
C THR A 9 -2.34 0.27 -22.68
N ALA A 10 -1.48 -0.55 -22.07
CA ALA A 10 -1.71 -1.15 -20.77
C ALA A 10 -1.82 0.01 -19.78
N ASN A 11 -3.05 0.46 -19.57
CA ASN A 11 -3.34 1.57 -18.69
C ASN A 11 -3.55 0.98 -17.30
N ASN A 12 -2.52 1.03 -16.47
CA ASN A 12 -2.57 0.61 -15.07
C ASN A 12 -3.25 1.69 -14.21
N THR A 13 -4.41 2.16 -14.66
CA THR A 13 -5.23 3.17 -14.00
C THR A 13 -6.60 2.57 -13.78
N SER A 14 -6.70 1.64 -12.83
CA SER A 14 -7.98 1.22 -12.29
C SER A 14 -8.10 1.72 -10.85
N PRO A 15 -9.28 2.22 -10.45
CA PRO A 15 -9.57 2.47 -9.05
C PRO A 15 -9.31 1.21 -8.20
N VAL A 16 -9.03 1.39 -6.91
CA VAL A 16 -8.97 0.26 -5.97
C VAL A 16 -10.32 -0.47 -6.02
N THR A 17 -10.31 -1.79 -6.18
CA THR A 17 -11.53 -2.63 -6.13
C THR A 17 -11.51 -3.47 -4.86
N ASP A 18 -12.68 -3.68 -4.25
CA ASP A 18 -12.78 -4.41 -2.97
C ASP A 18 -12.38 -5.90 -3.08
N TYR A 19 -12.35 -6.44 -4.29
CA TYR A 19 -12.03 -7.83 -4.55
C TYR A 19 -11.35 -8.02 -5.92
N VAL A 20 -10.65 -9.14 -6.06
CA VAL A 20 -10.18 -9.65 -7.35
C VAL A 20 -11.28 -10.54 -7.92
N GLY A 21 -11.84 -10.17 -9.07
CA GLY A 21 -12.96 -10.89 -9.71
C GLY A 21 -12.63 -12.29 -10.20
N SER A 22 -13.65 -13.01 -10.70
CA SER A 22 -13.45 -14.34 -11.28
C SER A 22 -12.56 -14.29 -12.54
N ASN A 23 -12.11 -15.45 -13.03
CA ASN A 23 -11.38 -15.50 -14.30
C ASN A 23 -12.21 -14.93 -15.47
N ALA A 24 -13.53 -15.11 -15.45
CA ALA A 24 -14.43 -14.57 -16.46
C ALA A 24 -14.52 -13.03 -16.35
N ASP A 25 -14.67 -12.49 -15.14
CA ASP A 25 -14.74 -11.03 -14.92
C ASP A 25 -13.45 -10.32 -15.34
N ARG A 26 -12.32 -11.03 -15.26
CA ARG A 26 -10.98 -10.53 -15.63
C ARG A 26 -10.58 -10.83 -17.07
N GLY A 27 -11.47 -11.46 -17.87
CA GLY A 27 -11.20 -11.78 -19.27
C GLY A 27 -10.07 -12.79 -19.49
N LEU A 28 -9.82 -13.67 -18.50
CA LEU A 28 -8.75 -14.65 -18.56
C LEU A 28 -9.23 -15.92 -19.31
N SER A 29 -8.45 -16.32 -20.32
CA SER A 29 -8.66 -17.57 -21.04
C SER A 29 -8.59 -18.77 -20.11
N ILE A 30 -9.46 -19.77 -20.33
CA ILE A 30 -9.38 -21.07 -19.65
C ILE A 30 -8.32 -21.98 -20.26
N ASN A 31 -7.74 -21.59 -21.40
CA ASN A 31 -6.73 -22.37 -22.09
C ASN A 31 -5.35 -22.16 -21.44
N LEU A 32 -4.84 -23.22 -20.80
CA LEU A 32 -3.55 -23.22 -20.10
C LEU A 32 -2.33 -22.97 -21.02
N PHE A 33 -2.51 -23.07 -22.34
CA PHE A 33 -1.44 -22.89 -23.33
C PHE A 33 -1.46 -21.53 -24.02
N GLU A 34 -2.44 -20.67 -23.70
CA GLU A 34 -2.55 -19.34 -24.25
C GLU A 34 -1.99 -18.31 -23.25
N PRO A 35 -0.91 -17.59 -23.58
CA PRO A 35 -0.42 -16.51 -22.74
C PRO A 35 -1.47 -15.42 -22.57
N ASN A 36 -1.72 -14.99 -21.34
CA ASN A 36 -2.58 -13.86 -21.01
C ASN A 36 -1.95 -12.99 -19.91
N THR A 37 -2.31 -11.71 -19.89
CA THR A 37 -1.88 -10.76 -18.86
C THR A 37 -3.07 -10.36 -18.01
N ASP A 38 -2.97 -10.59 -16.70
CA ASP A 38 -4.01 -10.23 -15.75
C ASP A 38 -3.80 -8.81 -15.23
N HIS A 39 -4.25 -7.83 -16.02
CA HIS A 39 -4.11 -6.42 -15.67
C HIS A 39 -4.91 -6.04 -14.42
N ALA A 40 -6.08 -6.66 -14.23
CA ALA A 40 -6.94 -6.37 -13.08
C ALA A 40 -6.30 -6.83 -11.77
N ALA A 41 -5.76 -8.05 -11.70
CA ALA A 41 -5.03 -8.50 -10.52
C ALA A 41 -3.70 -7.77 -10.34
N GLY A 42 -2.99 -7.51 -11.45
CA GLY A 42 -1.72 -6.80 -11.43
C GLY A 42 -1.83 -5.40 -10.83
N ASP A 43 -2.90 -4.66 -11.13
CA ASP A 43 -3.11 -3.31 -10.60
C ASP A 43 -3.50 -3.29 -9.12
N GLN A 44 -4.17 -4.34 -8.62
CA GLN A 44 -4.54 -4.44 -7.21
C GLN A 44 -3.35 -4.83 -6.31
N VAL A 45 -2.21 -5.24 -6.88
CA VAL A 45 -0.99 -5.50 -6.11
C VAL A 45 -0.61 -4.24 -5.35
N GLY A 46 -0.60 -4.35 -4.03
CA GLY A 46 -0.28 -3.23 -3.17
C GLY A 46 -1.37 -2.19 -2.97
N LYS A 47 -2.60 -2.52 -3.39
CA LYS A 47 -3.82 -1.74 -3.12
C LYS A 47 -4.79 -2.49 -2.21
N VAL A 48 -4.76 -3.82 -2.24
CA VAL A 48 -5.68 -4.69 -1.49
C VAL A 48 -4.90 -5.69 -0.63
N SER A 49 -5.57 -6.21 0.41
CA SER A 49 -5.00 -7.16 1.39
C SER A 49 -4.05 -6.53 2.40
N LEU A 50 -3.21 -7.36 3.02
CA LEU A 50 -2.27 -6.98 4.07
C LEU A 50 -0.94 -6.51 3.46
N GLY A 51 -0.36 -5.47 4.03
CA GLY A 51 0.93 -4.95 3.59
C GLY A 51 2.11 -5.63 4.28
N ASP A 52 2.10 -5.60 5.61
CA ASP A 52 3.15 -6.13 6.46
C ASP A 52 2.59 -6.55 7.82
N ILE A 53 3.39 -7.32 8.54
CA ILE A 53 3.12 -7.80 9.89
C ILE A 53 4.38 -7.69 10.74
N ASP A 54 4.26 -7.16 11.96
CA ASP A 54 5.35 -7.19 12.92
C ASP A 54 4.84 -7.45 14.34
N ILE A 55 5.72 -7.91 15.21
CA ILE A 55 5.39 -8.25 16.58
C ILE A 55 6.09 -7.30 17.56
N SER A 56 5.45 -6.97 18.67
CA SER A 56 6.07 -6.19 19.74
C SER A 56 7.29 -6.88 20.34
N ASP A 57 8.20 -6.11 20.93
CA ASP A 57 9.43 -6.62 21.55
C ASP A 57 9.16 -7.63 22.69
N ASP A 58 7.99 -7.56 23.33
CA ASP A 58 7.53 -8.49 24.37
C ASP A 58 6.75 -9.70 23.82
N GLY A 59 6.52 -9.77 22.51
CA GLY A 59 5.80 -10.84 21.83
C GLY A 59 4.28 -10.82 22.00
N ARG A 60 3.72 -9.85 22.71
CA ARG A 60 2.29 -9.85 23.07
C ARG A 60 1.39 -9.30 21.97
N TYR A 61 1.84 -8.29 21.23
CA TYR A 61 1.02 -7.60 20.24
C TYR A 61 1.49 -7.90 18.83
N LEU A 62 0.57 -8.37 18.00
CA LEU A 62 0.77 -8.52 16.57
C LEU A 62 0.17 -7.31 15.86
N TYR A 63 0.97 -6.64 15.05
CA TYR A 63 0.56 -5.48 14.27
C TYR A 63 0.46 -5.83 12.81
N ILE A 64 -0.62 -5.41 12.18
CA ILE A 64 -0.88 -5.68 10.76
C ILE A 64 -1.31 -4.37 10.11
N VAL A 65 -0.78 -4.06 8.94
CA VAL A 65 -1.36 -3.00 8.11
C VAL A 65 -2.26 -3.61 7.05
N ASN A 66 -3.43 -3.01 6.87
CA ASN A 66 -4.33 -3.33 5.78
C ASN A 66 -4.23 -2.24 4.71
N LEU A 67 -3.94 -2.64 3.48
CA LEU A 67 -3.75 -1.73 2.34
C LEU A 67 -5.08 -1.19 1.81
N TYR A 68 -6.17 -1.94 2.00
CA TYR A 68 -7.48 -1.61 1.48
C TYR A 68 -8.11 -0.43 2.23
N ASP A 69 -8.25 -0.56 3.55
CA ASP A 69 -8.83 0.48 4.39
C ASP A 69 -7.77 1.41 4.99
N ARG A 70 -6.48 1.09 4.84
CA ARG A 70 -5.34 1.90 5.32
C ARG A 70 -5.30 2.05 6.83
N HIS A 71 -5.76 1.02 7.53
CA HIS A 71 -5.70 0.96 8.98
C HIS A 71 -4.53 0.10 9.47
N LEU A 72 -4.01 0.49 10.62
CA LEU A 72 -3.18 -0.34 11.47
C LEU A 72 -4.10 -1.15 12.39
N TYR A 73 -3.94 -2.47 12.36
CA TYR A 73 -4.57 -3.39 13.30
C TYR A 73 -3.57 -3.81 14.36
N LYS A 74 -4.02 -3.85 15.60
CA LYS A 74 -3.29 -4.39 16.76
C LYS A 74 -4.08 -5.58 17.28
N ILE A 75 -3.42 -6.71 17.43
CA ILE A 75 -4.00 -7.95 17.93
C ILE A 75 -3.30 -8.34 19.22
N ASP A 76 -4.03 -8.44 20.33
CA ASP A 76 -3.50 -8.93 21.61
C ASP A 76 -3.47 -10.47 21.63
N LEU A 77 -2.26 -11.03 21.67
CA LEU A 77 -2.02 -12.47 21.81
C LEU A 77 -2.14 -12.95 23.25
N GLN A 78 -2.43 -12.05 24.19
CA GLN A 78 -2.63 -12.27 25.62
C GLN A 78 -1.34 -12.69 26.34
N ASP A 79 -0.98 -13.97 26.27
CA ASP A 79 0.27 -14.49 26.80
C ASP A 79 1.24 -14.80 25.66
N PRO A 80 2.39 -14.10 25.56
CA PRO A 80 3.38 -14.36 24.51
C PRO A 80 4.02 -15.76 24.58
N LEU A 81 3.97 -16.42 25.73
CA LEU A 81 4.49 -17.79 25.91
C LEU A 81 3.42 -18.87 25.67
N ASP A 82 2.14 -18.50 25.69
CA ASP A 82 1.00 -19.37 25.42
C ASP A 82 -0.12 -18.62 24.67
N PRO A 83 0.15 -18.20 23.42
CA PRO A 83 -0.77 -17.33 22.68
C PRO A 83 -2.08 -18.05 22.39
N GLN A 84 -3.20 -17.39 22.70
CA GLN A 84 -4.53 -17.90 22.41
C GLN A 84 -5.05 -17.36 21.08
N VAL A 85 -5.99 -18.07 20.46
CA VAL A 85 -6.65 -17.60 19.23
C VAL A 85 -7.40 -16.30 19.53
N PRO A 86 -7.03 -15.17 18.91
CA PRO A 86 -7.67 -13.89 19.18
C PRO A 86 -9.12 -13.89 18.71
N THR A 87 -10.00 -13.24 19.48
CA THR A 87 -11.38 -12.92 19.08
C THR A 87 -11.48 -11.45 18.69
N SER A 88 -12.67 -10.99 18.29
CA SER A 88 -12.87 -9.59 17.93
C SER A 88 -12.58 -8.60 19.07
N ASN A 89 -12.60 -9.06 20.34
CA ASN A 89 -12.31 -8.20 21.49
C ASN A 89 -10.82 -7.89 21.63
N GLU A 90 -9.96 -8.72 21.07
CA GLU A 90 -8.49 -8.55 21.11
C GLU A 90 -7.97 -7.82 19.87
N VAL A 91 -8.86 -7.36 18.98
CA VAL A 91 -8.50 -6.66 17.75
C VAL A 91 -8.91 -5.20 17.83
N GLU A 92 -7.93 -4.33 17.77
CA GLU A 92 -8.09 -2.88 17.71
C GLU A 92 -7.64 -2.36 16.35
N ARG A 93 -8.24 -1.26 15.90
CA ARG A 93 -7.89 -0.62 14.62
C ARG A 93 -7.62 0.87 14.81
N PHE A 94 -6.65 1.38 14.07
CA PHE A 94 -6.22 2.77 14.09
C PHE A 94 -6.07 3.28 12.67
N GLU A 95 -6.66 4.42 12.37
CA GLU A 95 -6.51 5.09 11.08
C GLU A 95 -5.08 5.59 10.93
N ILE A 96 -4.41 5.25 9.83
CA ILE A 96 -3.05 5.71 9.57
C ILE A 96 -3.14 7.14 9.01
N PRO A 97 -2.36 8.10 9.54
CA PRO A 97 -2.44 9.48 9.11
C PRO A 97 -2.15 9.65 7.61
N ASP A 98 -3.05 10.35 6.95
CA ASP A 98 -2.80 10.89 5.63
C ASP A 98 -1.96 12.17 5.71
N LEU A 99 -0.71 12.09 5.25
CA LEU A 99 0.26 13.18 5.33
C LEU A 99 0.30 14.09 4.10
N GLY A 100 -0.53 13.84 3.07
CA GLY A 100 -0.39 14.60 1.83
C GLY A 100 -1.52 14.46 0.82
N THR A 101 -2.51 13.59 1.02
CA THR A 101 -3.70 13.47 0.16
C THR A 101 -4.90 14.23 0.70
N ILE A 102 -4.64 15.29 1.48
CA ILE A 102 -5.59 16.06 2.30
C ILE A 102 -6.82 16.53 1.49
N SER A 103 -6.72 16.63 0.17
CA SER A 103 -7.84 17.01 -0.70
C SER A 103 -8.77 15.85 -1.06
N ASN A 104 -8.30 14.59 -1.10
CA ASN A 104 -9.00 13.44 -1.71
C ASN A 104 -9.62 13.75 -3.10
N THR A 105 -9.07 14.76 -3.78
CA THR A 105 -9.50 15.18 -5.11
C THR A 105 -8.58 14.58 -6.15
N ASP A 106 -9.10 14.33 -7.34
CA ASP A 106 -8.34 14.03 -8.55
C ASP A 106 -7.15 15.01 -8.67
N GLY A 107 -5.92 14.52 -8.47
CA GLY A 107 -4.72 15.36 -8.53
C GLY A 107 -3.63 15.05 -7.50
N ASP A 108 -3.96 14.48 -6.35
CA ASP A 108 -2.97 14.18 -5.30
C ASP A 108 -2.55 12.70 -5.31
N GLY A 109 -1.30 12.41 -4.93
CA GLY A 109 -0.78 11.04 -4.92
C GLY A 109 -1.25 10.24 -3.71
N GLU A 110 -2.10 9.23 -3.92
CA GLU A 110 -2.74 8.37 -2.92
C GLU A 110 -1.77 7.83 -1.87
N HIS A 111 -2.10 8.01 -0.59
CA HIS A 111 -1.32 7.47 0.52
C HIS A 111 -1.53 5.96 0.63
N ARG A 112 -0.41 5.23 0.67
CA ARG A 112 -0.36 3.77 0.75
C ARG A 112 0.57 3.38 1.89
N PRO A 113 0.02 3.01 3.06
CA PRO A 113 0.83 2.49 4.15
C PRO A 113 1.31 1.07 3.81
N TRP A 114 2.47 0.65 4.29
CA TRP A 114 3.00 -0.69 3.98
C TRP A 114 3.89 -1.28 5.08
N GLY A 115 5.13 -0.83 5.18
CA GLY A 115 6.11 -1.49 6.05
C GLY A 115 5.80 -1.24 7.52
N LEU A 116 5.97 -2.25 8.35
CA LEU A 116 5.90 -2.16 9.81
C LEU A 116 7.26 -2.51 10.41
N LYS A 117 7.65 -1.77 11.44
CA LYS A 117 8.75 -2.19 12.31
C LYS A 117 8.48 -1.80 13.75
N PHE A 118 8.34 -2.76 14.65
CA PHE A 118 8.42 -2.51 16.08
C PHE A 118 9.88 -2.43 16.49
N TYR A 119 10.25 -1.34 17.17
CA TYR A 119 11.60 -1.13 17.64
C TYR A 119 11.63 -0.17 18.82
N ARG A 120 12.27 -0.59 19.93
CA ARG A 120 12.49 0.25 21.12
C ARG A 120 11.18 0.82 21.69
N GLY A 121 10.16 -0.02 21.79
CA GLY A 121 8.86 0.36 22.37
C GLY A 121 8.04 1.32 21.50
N LYS A 122 8.32 1.39 20.20
CA LYS A 122 7.51 2.15 19.23
C LYS A 122 7.31 1.35 17.96
N LEU A 123 6.16 1.54 17.32
CA LEU A 123 5.88 0.96 16.03
C LEU A 123 6.10 2.02 14.95
N TYR A 124 6.96 1.72 13.98
CA TYR A 124 7.22 2.55 12.82
C TYR A 124 6.40 2.04 11.65
N VAL A 125 5.69 2.94 10.98
CA VAL A 125 4.83 2.61 9.84
C VAL A 125 5.35 3.39 8.63
N GLY A 126 5.73 2.68 7.58
CA GLY A 126 6.10 3.26 6.29
C GLY A 126 4.86 3.66 5.51
N VAL A 127 4.81 4.90 5.02
CA VAL A 127 3.71 5.43 4.22
C VAL A 127 4.27 6.07 2.96
N ILE A 128 3.70 5.71 1.82
CA ILE A 128 4.12 6.23 0.51
C ILE A 128 2.96 6.98 -0.14
N LEU A 129 3.20 8.20 -0.59
CA LEU A 129 2.34 8.84 -1.59
C LEU A 129 2.72 8.24 -2.94
N SER A 130 1.77 7.58 -3.60
CA SER A 130 2.09 6.66 -4.71
C SER A 130 2.27 7.31 -6.07
N GLY A 131 2.00 8.62 -6.18
CA GLY A 131 1.99 9.35 -7.44
C GLY A 131 0.82 8.99 -8.36
N GLN A 132 -0.13 8.19 -7.88
CA GLN A 132 -1.42 7.91 -8.50
C GLN A 132 -2.53 8.48 -7.62
N ASP A 133 -3.58 9.06 -8.19
CA ASP A 133 -4.76 9.48 -7.43
C ASP A 133 -5.66 8.28 -7.02
N ALA A 134 -6.76 8.58 -6.32
CA ALA A 134 -7.75 7.60 -5.88
C ALA A 134 -8.40 6.83 -7.05
N ASN A 135 -8.46 7.41 -8.26
CA ASN A 135 -8.96 6.76 -9.47
C ASN A 135 -7.88 5.94 -10.19
N GLY A 136 -6.66 5.92 -9.67
CA GLY A 136 -5.51 5.25 -10.26
C GLY A 136 -4.83 6.05 -11.36
N HIS A 137 -5.23 7.29 -11.64
CA HIS A 137 -4.55 8.12 -12.63
C HIS A 137 -3.22 8.61 -12.10
N ARG A 138 -2.22 8.64 -12.97
CA ARG A 138 -0.89 9.13 -12.63
C ARG A 138 -0.93 10.65 -12.51
N VAL A 139 -0.64 11.15 -11.33
CA VAL A 139 -0.59 12.59 -11.03
C VAL A 139 0.84 13.10 -10.86
N SER A 140 1.76 12.22 -10.44
CA SER A 140 3.18 12.57 -10.37
C SER A 140 3.79 12.70 -11.77
N SER A 141 4.35 13.87 -12.08
CA SER A 141 5.12 14.05 -13.31
C SER A 141 6.35 13.13 -13.31
N ILE A 142 6.48 12.26 -14.33
CA ILE A 142 7.71 11.48 -14.57
C ILE A 142 8.80 12.41 -15.11
N THR A 143 9.26 13.33 -14.29
CA THR A 143 10.58 13.91 -14.54
C THR A 143 11.60 12.94 -13.95
N ALA A 144 12.80 12.82 -14.54
CA ALA A 144 13.83 11.85 -14.15
C ALA A 144 14.20 11.85 -12.63
N ASN A 145 13.74 12.88 -11.91
CA ASN A 145 13.87 13.08 -10.48
C ASN A 145 12.46 13.28 -9.88
N GLY A 146 11.80 12.23 -9.38
CA GLY A 146 10.40 12.22 -8.90
C GLY A 146 10.10 13.23 -7.78
N ASN A 147 9.92 14.49 -8.16
CA ASN A 147 9.92 15.68 -7.29
C ASN A 147 8.52 16.17 -6.87
N GLY A 148 7.45 15.43 -7.18
CA GLY A 148 6.09 15.83 -6.83
C GLY A 148 5.78 15.57 -5.35
N ALA A 149 4.97 16.44 -4.72
CA ALA A 149 4.35 16.13 -3.43
C ALA A 149 3.57 14.80 -3.49
N ASP A 150 3.14 14.40 -4.67
CA ASP A 150 2.40 13.18 -4.96
C ASP A 150 3.23 11.90 -4.86
N LEU A 151 4.57 11.96 -4.97
CA LEU A 151 5.45 10.80 -4.81
C LEU A 151 6.48 11.08 -3.72
N ARG A 152 6.18 10.63 -2.51
CA ARG A 152 6.96 10.94 -1.30
C ARG A 152 6.89 9.82 -0.28
N GLY A 153 7.97 9.63 0.47
CA GLY A 153 8.09 8.59 1.47
C GLY A 153 8.10 9.16 2.88
N TYR A 154 7.33 8.54 3.77
CA TYR A 154 7.26 8.89 5.17
C TYR A 154 7.44 7.67 6.06
N VAL A 155 7.97 7.90 7.25
CA VAL A 155 7.86 6.97 8.37
C VAL A 155 7.14 7.69 9.50
N VAL A 156 5.94 7.23 9.82
CA VAL A 156 5.17 7.71 10.97
C VAL A 156 5.38 6.78 12.15
N VAL A 157 5.22 7.30 13.36
CA VAL A 157 5.45 6.55 14.59
C VAL A 157 4.13 6.39 15.32
N PHE A 158 3.75 5.16 15.62
CA PHE A 158 2.65 4.81 16.48
C PHE A 158 3.18 4.48 17.88
N ASP A 159 2.66 5.19 18.87
CA ASP A 159 2.94 4.93 20.27
C ASP A 159 1.90 3.92 20.80
N HIS A 160 2.36 2.72 21.12
CA HIS A 160 1.47 1.64 21.57
C HIS A 160 0.94 1.81 23.00
N ILE A 161 1.47 2.77 23.77
CA ILE A 161 1.01 3.08 25.13
C ILE A 161 -0.13 4.10 25.08
N THR A 162 0.01 5.14 24.25
CA THR A 162 -1.03 6.17 24.09
C THR A 162 -2.00 5.88 22.95
N GLU A 163 -1.72 4.84 22.17
CA GLU A 163 -2.52 4.38 21.03
C GLU A 163 -2.76 5.47 19.99
N ALA A 164 -1.70 6.23 19.70
CA ALA A 164 -1.77 7.40 18.83
C ALA A 164 -0.55 7.49 17.91
N PHE A 165 -0.79 8.00 16.70
CA PHE A 165 0.29 8.38 15.80
C PHE A 165 0.90 9.73 16.20
N SER A 166 2.20 9.88 15.96
CA SER A 166 2.89 11.16 16.08
C SER A 166 2.34 12.17 15.06
N GLY A 167 2.12 13.41 15.49
CA GLY A 167 1.64 14.49 14.61
C GLY A 167 2.64 14.94 13.54
N THR A 168 3.88 14.43 13.59
CA THR A 168 4.92 14.66 12.57
C THR A 168 5.60 13.33 12.23
N PRO A 169 5.96 13.09 10.95
CA PRO A 169 6.72 11.92 10.57
C PRO A 169 8.12 11.94 11.18
N ALA A 170 8.65 10.77 11.53
CA ALA A 170 10.03 10.61 12.00
C ALA A 170 11.04 10.66 10.85
N ILE A 171 10.64 10.22 9.66
CA ILE A 171 11.43 10.33 8.43
C ILE A 171 10.52 10.86 7.34
N ASP A 172 11.02 11.79 6.57
CA ASP A 172 10.39 12.38 5.39
C ASP A 172 11.46 12.48 4.30
N PHE A 173 11.23 11.81 3.17
CA PHE A 173 12.18 11.77 2.06
C PHE A 173 11.47 11.80 0.72
N ASP A 174 12.10 12.47 -0.24
CA ASP A 174 11.66 12.48 -1.62
C ASP A 174 12.22 11.27 -2.39
N PHE A 175 11.67 11.04 -3.58
CA PHE A 175 12.18 10.02 -4.51
C PHE A 175 12.85 10.67 -5.72
N ASN A 176 13.59 11.77 -5.51
CA ASN A 176 14.18 12.57 -6.57
C ASN A 176 15.53 12.07 -7.10
N TYR A 177 16.00 10.94 -6.60
CA TYR A 177 17.23 10.31 -7.06
C TYR A 177 17.07 9.71 -8.47
N GLY A 178 18.16 9.72 -9.23
CA GLY A 178 18.20 9.14 -10.58
C GLY A 178 17.93 7.64 -10.52
N ARG A 179 16.98 7.18 -11.34
CA ARG A 179 16.65 5.75 -11.47
C ARG A 179 17.21 5.23 -12.79
N GLU A 180 17.66 3.98 -12.78
CA GLU A 180 17.97 3.28 -14.03
C GLU A 180 16.70 3.17 -14.88
N ARG A 181 16.87 3.17 -16.20
CA ARG A 181 15.72 2.94 -17.10
C ARG A 181 15.17 1.54 -16.83
N PRO A 182 13.84 1.38 -16.64
CA PRO A 182 13.24 0.06 -16.53
C PRO A 182 13.63 -0.78 -17.75
N TRP A 183 13.98 -2.04 -17.52
CA TRP A 183 14.17 -2.98 -18.62
C TRP A 183 12.82 -3.23 -19.29
N ILE A 184 12.73 -2.95 -20.59
CA ILE A 184 11.53 -3.23 -21.40
C ILE A 184 11.85 -4.50 -22.21
N PRO A 185 11.23 -5.66 -21.90
CA PRO A 185 11.36 -6.89 -22.68
C PRO A 185 10.95 -6.72 -24.15
#